data_AF-A0AAW1G1M3-F1
#
_entry.id   AF-A0AAW1G1M3-F1
#
_cell.length_a   1.000
_cell.length_b   1.000
_cell.length_c   1.000
_cell.angle_alpha   90.00
_cell.angle_beta   90.00
_cell.angle_gamma   90.00
#
_symmetry.space_group_name_H-M   'P 1'
#
loop_
_entity.id
_entity.type
_entity.pdbx_description
1 polymer ?
#
loop_
_entity_poly.entity_id
_entity_poly.type
_entity_poly.pdbx_seq_one_letter_code
_entity_poly.pdbx_strand_id
1 'polypeptide(L)'
;MPPKTQIKKAVKGKSVVDCLSTEEMSKDQLEEHIVRLREELDREREERSYFQLERDKIQAFWEISKRRLEEQQAELRSRNREREEAEERHRVEITVYKQKLKHVLSEHHDTVSGLKVDAVTSTALLQNQHTQSELGLQRDLHDLQADFREKKLHNGNLNKELELKHQVELMELAINRDKIIRDMEVKYHDKMQSMAEAEAKKRQAEVDGIEDRMKSRVETLIEEHDRALRHADHYYSAVQKKLLLDQKKLKDELAKETKLQARADRKLSAAEREKKRLSEALQEAQQKLPELQKQQHDYKQAKTKIVATKARVKVLEKELRDLSMEHELMLQAFEKVQQQHDELLQKQTEVILDMQQKNGLKQLLLERKLAALTETVEKKEAQLCAALAASNIDQTAGSSAANKLQGMLESKQATIDALQSDLARDRTEYDNLLQTCKEKLKDLDVPLYDFPFRSSELLLAGQTRRRDSPGPAASNQ
;
A
#
# COMPACT_ATOMS: atom_id res chain seq x y z
N MET A 1 -182.53 38.44 -89.47
CA MET A 1 -182.97 39.14 -90.70
C MET A 1 -184.50 39.26 -90.69
N PRO A 2 -185.09 40.36 -91.20
CA PRO A 2 -186.54 40.48 -91.52
C PRO A 2 -186.81 39.76 -92.89
N PRO A 3 -187.97 39.85 -93.61
CA PRO A 3 -189.24 40.59 -93.42
C PRO A 3 -190.58 39.87 -93.82
N LYS A 4 -191.70 40.55 -93.51
CA LYS A 4 -193.01 40.75 -94.21
C LYS A 4 -193.53 39.78 -95.30
N THR A 5 -194.85 39.52 -95.26
CA THR A 5 -195.80 39.72 -96.40
C THR A 5 -197.28 39.78 -95.99
N GLN A 6 -198.05 40.60 -96.72
CA GLN A 6 -199.50 40.89 -96.63
C GLN A 6 -200.34 39.96 -97.55
N ILE A 7 -201.69 40.06 -97.50
CA ILE A 7 -202.72 40.08 -98.61
C ILE A 7 -204.06 39.48 -98.08
N LYS A 8 -205.15 40.24 -97.88
CA LYS A 8 -206.28 40.73 -98.75
C LYS A 8 -207.55 39.82 -98.79
N LYS A 9 -208.70 40.54 -98.82
CA LYS A 9 -210.13 40.16 -98.88
C LYS A 9 -210.63 39.61 -100.24
N ALA A 10 -211.76 38.89 -100.22
CA ALA A 10 -212.92 38.91 -101.15
C ALA A 10 -214.07 38.10 -100.49
N VAL A 11 -215.37 38.45 -100.36
CA VAL A 11 -216.45 39.09 -101.16
C VAL A 11 -217.24 38.14 -102.08
N LYS A 12 -218.53 37.96 -101.71
CA LYS A 12 -219.79 37.74 -102.48
C LYS A 12 -220.13 36.42 -103.20
N GLY A 13 -221.41 36.07 -103.05
CA GLY A 13 -222.33 35.38 -103.98
C GLY A 13 -223.56 34.95 -103.16
N LYS A 14 -224.83 35.35 -103.33
CA LYS A 14 -225.74 35.55 -104.48
C LYS A 14 -226.32 34.23 -105.04
N SER A 15 -227.59 33.96 -104.73
CA SER A 15 -228.58 33.22 -105.55
C SER A 15 -229.98 33.67 -105.10
N VAL A 16 -230.88 34.24 -105.94
CA VAL A 16 -231.60 33.66 -107.10
C VAL A 16 -232.60 32.61 -106.60
N VAL A 17 -233.83 33.01 -106.27
CA VAL A 17 -235.03 33.07 -107.15
C VAL A 17 -235.56 31.67 -107.46
N ASP A 18 -236.78 31.37 -107.01
CA ASP A 18 -237.81 30.99 -107.97
C ASP A 18 -239.17 31.62 -107.60
N CYS A 19 -239.65 32.43 -108.53
CA CYS A 19 -240.95 33.09 -108.51
C CYS A 19 -241.81 32.38 -109.55
N LEU A 20 -242.90 31.74 -109.13
CA LEU A 20 -244.04 31.48 -110.01
C LEU A 20 -245.32 31.83 -109.25
N SER A 21 -246.13 32.71 -109.85
CA SER A 21 -247.45 33.07 -109.34
C SER A 21 -248.28 31.80 -109.20
N THR A 22 -248.76 31.53 -108.00
CA THR A 22 -249.57 30.37 -107.62
C THR A 22 -250.92 30.27 -108.34
N GLU A 23 -251.23 31.19 -109.27
CA GLU A 23 -252.53 31.28 -109.93
C GLU A 23 -252.66 30.48 -111.24
N GLU A 24 -251.55 30.00 -111.84
CA GLU A 24 -251.60 29.24 -113.11
C GLU A 24 -250.86 27.88 -113.09
N MET A 25 -250.30 27.49 -111.94
CA MET A 25 -249.62 26.20 -111.78
C MET A 25 -250.64 25.11 -111.48
N SER A 26 -250.61 24.01 -112.24
CA SER A 26 -251.43 22.84 -111.90
C SER A 26 -251.06 22.30 -110.52
N LYS A 27 -252.03 21.75 -109.79
CA LYS A 27 -251.86 21.25 -108.41
C LYS A 27 -250.60 20.38 -108.24
N ASP A 28 -250.31 19.53 -109.22
CA ASP A 28 -249.17 18.62 -109.23
C ASP A 28 -247.81 19.36 -109.28
N GLN A 29 -247.72 20.49 -109.97
CA GLN A 29 -246.48 21.29 -110.07
C GLN A 29 -246.19 22.09 -108.80
N LEU A 30 -247.22 22.50 -108.04
CA LEU A 30 -247.06 23.14 -106.73
C LEU A 30 -246.61 22.15 -105.67
N GLU A 31 -247.12 20.91 -105.74
CA GLU A 31 -246.70 19.82 -104.85
C GLU A 31 -245.21 19.47 -105.04
N GLU A 32 -244.72 19.41 -106.29
CA GLU A 32 -243.29 19.21 -106.56
C GLU A 32 -242.40 20.35 -106.03
N HIS A 33 -242.83 21.62 -106.16
CA HIS A 33 -242.04 22.75 -105.67
C HIS A 33 -241.95 22.77 -104.13
N ILE A 34 -243.01 22.36 -103.44
CA ILE A 34 -243.02 22.19 -101.98
C ILE A 34 -242.03 21.09 -101.57
N VAL A 35 -241.96 19.98 -102.32
CA VAL A 35 -241.00 18.89 -102.05
C VAL A 35 -239.55 19.39 -102.22
N ARG A 36 -239.24 20.10 -103.32
CA ARG A 36 -237.89 20.65 -103.54
C ARG A 36 -237.45 21.60 -102.44
N LEU A 37 -238.31 22.53 -102.01
CA LEU A 37 -238.00 23.45 -100.92
C LEU A 37 -237.79 22.73 -99.57
N ARG A 38 -238.52 21.63 -99.32
CA ARG A 38 -238.30 20.80 -98.12
C ARG A 38 -236.96 20.08 -98.18
N GLU A 39 -236.62 19.50 -99.33
CA GLU A 39 -235.32 18.86 -99.54
C GLU A 39 -234.16 19.86 -99.42
N GLU A 40 -234.32 21.09 -99.92
CA GLU A 40 -233.35 22.16 -99.74
C GLU A 40 -233.21 22.59 -98.28
N LEU A 41 -234.33 22.73 -97.57
CA LEU A 41 -234.32 23.03 -96.14
C LEU A 41 -233.63 21.93 -95.33
N ASP A 42 -233.89 20.66 -95.66
CA ASP A 42 -233.27 19.53 -94.97
C ASP A 42 -231.79 19.40 -95.32
N ARG A 43 -231.37 19.66 -96.57
CA ARG A 43 -229.94 19.78 -96.93
C ARG A 43 -229.25 20.90 -96.16
N GLU A 44 -229.84 22.09 -96.09
CA GLU A 44 -229.29 23.22 -95.32
C GLU A 44 -229.18 22.88 -93.82
N ARG A 45 -230.14 22.12 -93.27
CA ARG A 45 -230.08 21.63 -91.88
C ARG A 45 -228.96 20.62 -91.67
N GLU A 46 -228.80 19.66 -92.59
CA GLU A 46 -227.72 18.68 -92.57
C GLU A 46 -226.36 19.35 -92.70
N GLU A 47 -226.21 20.30 -93.61
CA GLU A 47 -224.98 21.09 -93.77
C GLU A 47 -224.67 21.90 -92.52
N ARG A 48 -225.65 22.60 -91.95
CA ARG A 48 -225.47 23.32 -90.68
C ARG A 48 -225.06 22.39 -89.56
N SER A 49 -225.68 21.21 -89.47
CA SER A 49 -225.33 20.18 -88.49
C SER A 49 -223.89 19.68 -88.70
N TYR A 50 -223.51 19.40 -89.94
CA TYR A 50 -222.17 18.98 -90.33
C TYR A 50 -221.11 20.04 -89.99
N PHE A 51 -221.32 21.30 -90.38
CA PHE A 51 -220.41 22.39 -90.06
C PHE A 51 -220.34 22.68 -88.57
N GLN A 52 -221.43 22.46 -87.83
CA GLN A 52 -221.43 22.56 -86.38
C GLN A 52 -220.57 21.46 -85.73
N LEU A 53 -220.71 20.21 -86.18
CA LEU A 53 -219.87 19.10 -85.74
C LEU A 53 -218.39 19.30 -86.10
N GLU A 54 -218.10 19.75 -87.31
CA GLU A 54 -216.71 20.03 -87.73
C GLU A 54 -216.12 21.21 -86.95
N ARG A 55 -216.88 22.26 -86.67
CA ARG A 55 -216.44 23.36 -85.80
C ARG A 55 -216.15 22.86 -84.39
N ASP A 56 -217.05 22.07 -83.80
CA ASP A 56 -216.89 21.57 -82.43
C ASP A 56 -215.72 20.56 -82.34
N LYS A 57 -215.49 19.77 -83.40
CA LYS A 57 -214.33 18.90 -83.56
C LYS A 57 -213.03 19.69 -83.70
N ILE A 58 -212.99 20.73 -84.52
CA ILE A 58 -211.84 21.63 -84.64
C ILE A 58 -211.57 22.34 -83.31
N GLN A 59 -212.63 22.78 -82.61
CA GLN A 59 -212.52 23.41 -81.30
C GLN A 59 -211.96 22.44 -80.25
N ALA A 60 -212.45 21.20 -80.21
CA ALA A 60 -211.94 20.16 -79.33
C ALA A 60 -210.47 19.83 -79.64
N PHE A 61 -210.10 19.68 -80.92
CA PHE A 61 -208.71 19.48 -81.32
C PHE A 61 -207.82 20.67 -80.94
N TRP A 62 -208.31 21.90 -81.10
CA TRP A 62 -207.59 23.11 -80.70
C TRP A 62 -207.39 23.16 -79.18
N GLU A 63 -208.42 22.89 -78.39
CA GLU A 63 -208.32 22.85 -76.92
C GLU A 63 -207.39 21.75 -76.42
N ILE A 64 -207.49 20.53 -77.00
CA ILE A 64 -206.59 19.41 -76.66
C ILE A 64 -205.15 19.77 -77.03
N SER A 65 -204.92 20.32 -78.22
CA SER A 65 -203.58 20.70 -78.66
C SER A 65 -203.00 21.84 -77.81
N LYS A 66 -203.84 22.79 -77.40
CA LYS A 66 -203.48 23.88 -76.49
C LYS A 66 -203.10 23.33 -75.11
N ARG A 67 -203.92 22.45 -74.51
CA ARG A 67 -203.59 21.81 -73.21
C ARG A 67 -202.30 20.99 -73.31
N ARG A 68 -202.12 20.18 -74.37
CA ARG A 68 -200.88 19.42 -74.60
C ARG A 68 -199.66 20.32 -74.73
N LEU A 69 -199.79 21.46 -75.42
CA LEU A 69 -198.71 22.44 -75.52
C LEU A 69 -198.40 23.06 -74.15
N GLU A 70 -199.42 23.44 -73.38
CA GLU A 70 -199.26 23.98 -72.03
C GLU A 70 -198.61 22.96 -71.07
N GLU A 71 -199.00 21.68 -71.14
CA GLU A 71 -198.41 20.56 -70.40
C GLU A 71 -196.95 20.36 -70.79
N GLN A 72 -196.62 20.28 -72.08
CA GLN A 72 -195.24 20.15 -72.56
C GLN A 72 -194.39 21.37 -72.19
N GLN A 73 -194.96 22.58 -72.24
CA GLN A 73 -194.29 23.78 -71.76
C GLN A 73 -194.07 23.78 -70.24
N ALA A 74 -195.00 23.21 -69.45
CA ALA A 74 -194.82 23.04 -68.02
C ALA A 74 -193.76 21.98 -67.70
N GLU A 75 -193.75 20.85 -68.42
CA GLU A 75 -192.75 19.79 -68.28
C GLU A 75 -191.35 20.28 -68.64
N LEU A 76 -191.19 21.01 -69.75
CA LEU A 76 -189.91 21.65 -70.12
C LEU A 76 -189.42 22.62 -69.05
N ARG A 77 -190.32 23.39 -68.43
CA ARG A 77 -189.97 24.27 -67.30
C ARG A 77 -189.54 23.47 -66.07
N SER A 78 -190.21 22.35 -65.77
CA SER A 78 -189.80 21.45 -64.68
C SER A 78 -188.41 20.85 -64.93
N ARG A 79 -188.18 20.31 -66.13
CA ARG A 79 -186.90 19.72 -66.54
C ARG A 79 -185.76 20.73 -66.53
N ASN A 80 -186.01 21.97 -66.97
CA ASN A 80 -185.01 23.03 -66.90
C ASN A 80 -184.63 23.37 -65.45
N ARG A 81 -185.61 23.43 -64.53
CA ARG A 81 -185.33 23.63 -63.09
C ARG A 81 -184.55 22.46 -62.49
N GLU A 82 -184.95 21.23 -62.80
CA GLU A 82 -184.21 20.03 -62.34
C GLU A 82 -182.75 20.06 -62.82
N ARG A 83 -182.50 20.48 -64.06
CA ARG A 83 -181.16 20.65 -64.61
C ARG A 83 -180.39 21.76 -63.87
N GLU A 84 -181.00 22.94 -63.69
CA GLU A 84 -180.39 24.06 -62.97
C GLU A 84 -180.04 23.68 -61.52
N GLU A 85 -180.94 23.00 -60.82
CA GLU A 85 -180.68 22.49 -59.47
C GLU A 85 -179.55 21.44 -59.44
N ALA A 86 -179.49 20.53 -60.42
CA ALA A 86 -178.41 19.56 -60.52
C ALA A 86 -177.06 20.25 -60.80
N GLU A 87 -177.02 21.24 -61.69
CA GLU A 87 -175.83 22.05 -61.94
C GLU A 87 -175.36 22.80 -60.69
N GLU A 88 -176.30 23.38 -59.92
CA GLU A 88 -175.95 24.07 -58.68
C GLU A 88 -175.46 23.11 -57.59
N ARG A 89 -176.07 21.93 -57.45
CA ARG A 89 -175.56 20.86 -56.57
C ARG A 89 -174.15 20.46 -56.95
N HIS A 90 -173.88 20.23 -58.23
CA HIS A 90 -172.53 19.90 -58.71
C HIS A 90 -171.53 21.05 -58.47
N ARG A 91 -171.92 22.31 -58.63
CA ARG A 91 -171.06 23.45 -58.29
C ARG A 91 -170.71 23.46 -56.82
N VAL A 92 -171.68 23.23 -55.93
CA VAL A 92 -171.46 23.13 -54.48
C VAL A 92 -170.57 21.93 -54.13
N GLU A 93 -170.79 20.76 -54.74
CA GLU A 93 -169.92 19.60 -54.54
C GLU A 93 -168.48 19.91 -54.94
N ILE A 94 -168.26 20.53 -56.10
CA ILE A 94 -166.93 20.94 -56.56
C ILE A 94 -166.27 21.91 -55.57
N THR A 95 -167.00 22.89 -55.04
CA THR A 95 -166.43 23.84 -54.06
C THR A 95 -166.09 23.15 -52.75
N VAL A 96 -166.94 22.26 -52.25
CA VAL A 96 -166.67 21.44 -51.05
C VAL A 96 -165.46 20.54 -51.26
N TYR A 97 -165.35 19.83 -52.39
CA TYR A 97 -164.18 18.99 -52.69
C TYR A 97 -162.91 19.81 -52.84
N LYS A 98 -162.97 21.01 -53.46
CA LYS A 98 -161.83 21.94 -53.52
C LYS A 98 -161.39 22.38 -52.12
N GLN A 99 -162.32 22.70 -51.23
CA GLN A 99 -162.00 23.07 -49.85
C GLN A 99 -161.39 21.89 -49.08
N LYS A 100 -161.97 20.68 -49.20
CA LYS A 100 -161.40 19.46 -48.60
C LYS A 100 -159.98 19.19 -49.08
N LEU A 101 -159.72 19.30 -50.39
CA LEU A 101 -158.39 19.11 -50.94
C LEU A 101 -157.41 20.17 -50.39
N LYS A 102 -157.81 21.44 -50.32
CA LYS A 102 -156.98 22.50 -49.71
C LYS A 102 -156.64 22.18 -48.26
N HIS A 103 -157.62 21.74 -47.48
CA HIS A 103 -157.43 21.37 -46.08
C HIS A 103 -156.46 20.20 -45.91
N VAL A 104 -156.64 19.10 -46.67
CA VAL A 104 -155.72 17.96 -46.63
C VAL A 104 -154.31 18.36 -47.05
N LEU A 105 -154.16 19.22 -48.07
CA LEU A 105 -152.85 19.72 -48.49
C LEU A 105 -152.21 20.61 -47.43
N SER A 106 -152.98 21.48 -46.75
CA SER A 106 -152.45 22.28 -45.64
C SER A 106 -152.07 21.43 -44.45
N GLU A 107 -152.89 20.44 -44.06
CA GLU A 107 -152.58 19.53 -42.96
C GLU A 107 -151.31 18.71 -43.24
N HIS A 108 -151.16 18.18 -44.46
CA HIS A 108 -149.93 17.50 -44.87
C HIS A 108 -148.74 18.45 -44.86
N HIS A 109 -148.90 19.68 -45.35
CA HIS A 109 -147.83 20.67 -45.34
C HIS A 109 -147.40 21.04 -43.91
N ASP A 110 -148.36 21.25 -43.01
CA ASP A 110 -148.12 21.59 -41.61
C ASP A 110 -147.47 20.41 -40.87
N THR A 111 -147.94 19.18 -41.11
CA THR A 111 -147.37 17.97 -40.52
C THR A 111 -145.91 17.76 -40.97
N VAL A 112 -145.65 17.89 -42.29
CA VAL A 112 -144.28 17.76 -42.83
C VAL A 112 -143.38 18.86 -42.30
N SER A 113 -143.89 20.09 -42.18
CA SER A 113 -143.12 21.22 -41.65
C SER A 113 -142.80 21.02 -40.16
N GLY A 114 -143.78 20.56 -39.37
CA GLY A 114 -143.59 20.19 -37.97
C GLY A 114 -142.52 19.10 -37.81
N LEU A 115 -142.65 17.99 -38.54
CA LEU A 115 -141.66 16.90 -38.50
C LEU A 115 -140.26 17.36 -38.91
N LYS A 116 -140.14 18.27 -39.89
CA LYS A 116 -138.84 18.86 -40.28
C LYS A 116 -138.26 19.72 -39.16
N VAL A 117 -139.07 20.56 -38.51
CA VAL A 117 -138.64 21.37 -37.37
C VAL A 117 -138.22 20.48 -36.20
N ASP A 118 -139.01 19.45 -35.87
CA ASP A 118 -138.70 18.50 -34.80
C ASP A 118 -137.41 17.72 -35.09
N ALA A 119 -137.19 17.28 -36.33
CA ALA A 119 -135.96 16.62 -36.74
C ALA A 119 -134.74 17.55 -36.61
N VAL A 120 -134.86 18.81 -37.05
CA VAL A 120 -133.79 19.81 -36.96
C VAL A 120 -133.49 20.17 -35.50
N THR A 121 -134.52 20.39 -34.68
CA THR A 121 -134.35 20.72 -33.26
C THR A 121 -133.75 19.56 -32.47
N SER A 122 -134.20 18.33 -32.72
CA SER A 122 -133.64 17.11 -32.13
C SER A 122 -132.16 16.92 -32.52
N THR A 123 -131.83 17.10 -33.80
CA THR A 123 -130.44 17.00 -34.29
C THR A 123 -129.56 18.07 -33.67
N ALA A 124 -130.02 19.33 -33.61
CA ALA A 124 -129.31 20.43 -32.99
C ALA A 124 -129.10 20.20 -31.49
N LEU A 125 -130.11 19.65 -30.77
CA LEU A 125 -129.98 19.31 -29.36
C LEU A 125 -128.92 18.23 -29.14
N LEU A 126 -128.95 17.15 -29.93
CA LEU A 126 -127.95 16.08 -29.85
C LEU A 126 -126.54 16.59 -30.16
N GLN A 127 -126.39 17.44 -31.18
CA GLN A 127 -125.12 18.06 -31.53
C GLN A 127 -124.61 18.97 -30.39
N ASN A 128 -125.49 19.75 -29.77
CA ASN A 128 -125.14 20.59 -28.62
C ASN A 128 -124.72 19.75 -27.40
N GLN A 129 -125.42 18.65 -27.11
CA GLN A 129 -125.05 17.74 -26.02
C GLN A 129 -123.69 17.05 -26.28
N HIS A 130 -123.45 16.63 -27.52
CA HIS A 130 -122.19 16.03 -27.91
C HIS A 130 -121.03 17.02 -27.77
N THR A 131 -121.17 18.22 -28.32
CA THR A 131 -120.14 19.27 -28.20
C THR A 131 -119.88 19.66 -26.75
N GLN A 132 -120.91 19.76 -25.90
CA GLN A 132 -120.73 19.99 -24.46
C GLN A 132 -119.97 18.86 -23.77
N SER A 133 -120.26 17.60 -24.12
CA SER A 133 -119.57 16.43 -23.57
C SER A 133 -118.11 16.38 -24.01
N GLU A 134 -117.83 16.66 -25.29
CA GLU A 134 -116.46 16.75 -25.82
C GLU A 134 -115.66 17.85 -25.12
N LEU A 135 -116.25 19.04 -24.92
CA LEU A 135 -115.62 20.12 -24.18
C LEU A 135 -115.34 19.74 -22.71
N GLY A 136 -116.24 18.99 -22.08
CA GLY A 136 -116.03 18.43 -20.74
C GLY A 136 -114.82 17.50 -20.69
N LEU A 137 -114.79 16.50 -21.59
CA LEU A 137 -113.68 15.54 -21.69
C LEU A 137 -112.34 16.21 -22.02
N GLN A 138 -112.34 17.26 -22.85
CA GLN A 138 -111.13 18.03 -23.15
C GLN A 138 -110.60 18.77 -21.92
N ARG A 139 -111.48 19.34 -21.09
CA ARG A 139 -111.10 19.97 -19.82
C ARG A 139 -110.53 18.94 -18.86
N ASP A 140 -111.22 17.82 -18.66
CA ASP A 140 -110.76 16.74 -17.77
C ASP A 140 -109.38 16.20 -18.21
N LEU A 141 -109.15 16.07 -19.52
CA LEU A 141 -107.85 15.67 -20.06
C LEU A 141 -106.76 16.69 -19.76
N HIS A 142 -107.04 17.98 -19.93
CA HIS A 142 -106.10 19.05 -19.60
C HIS A 142 -105.78 19.12 -18.11
N ASP A 143 -106.79 18.97 -17.25
CA ASP A 143 -106.63 18.95 -15.79
C ASP A 143 -105.79 17.75 -15.36
N LEU A 144 -106.11 16.55 -15.87
CA LEU A 144 -105.32 15.35 -15.59
C LEU A 144 -103.87 15.47 -16.08
N GLN A 145 -103.65 16.13 -17.22
CA GLN A 145 -102.31 16.39 -17.74
C GLN A 145 -101.54 17.39 -16.83
N ALA A 146 -102.22 18.41 -16.30
CA ALA A 146 -101.63 19.35 -15.36
C ALA A 146 -101.25 18.65 -14.05
N ASP A 147 -102.17 17.87 -13.47
CA ASP A 147 -101.94 17.06 -12.26
C ASP A 147 -100.76 16.10 -12.44
N PHE A 148 -100.66 15.44 -13.61
CA PHE A 148 -99.54 14.55 -13.90
C PHE A 148 -98.21 15.29 -13.94
N ARG A 149 -98.18 16.49 -14.56
CA ARG A 149 -96.97 17.34 -14.59
C ARG A 149 -96.60 17.80 -13.18
N GLU A 150 -97.56 18.21 -12.37
CA GLU A 150 -97.34 18.62 -10.99
C GLU A 150 -96.80 17.48 -10.14
N LYS A 151 -97.42 16.29 -10.18
CA LYS A 151 -96.95 15.09 -9.49
C LYS A 151 -95.53 14.69 -9.92
N LYS A 152 -95.23 14.79 -11.22
CA LYS A 152 -93.88 14.51 -11.74
C LYS A 152 -92.85 15.50 -11.19
N LEU A 153 -93.18 16.79 -11.13
CA LEU A 153 -92.31 17.82 -10.54
C LEU A 153 -92.15 17.61 -9.04
N HIS A 154 -93.23 17.36 -8.32
CA HIS A 154 -93.22 17.11 -6.88
C HIS A 154 -92.35 15.89 -6.53
N ASN A 155 -92.53 14.76 -7.23
CA ASN A 155 -91.70 13.57 -7.05
C ASN A 155 -90.22 13.85 -7.38
N GLY A 156 -89.96 14.63 -8.44
CA GLY A 156 -88.60 15.06 -8.77
C GLY A 156 -87.96 15.91 -7.67
N ASN A 157 -88.72 16.78 -7.02
CA ASN A 157 -88.25 17.58 -5.89
C ASN A 157 -88.02 16.72 -4.64
N LEU A 158 -88.92 15.78 -4.34
CA LEU A 158 -88.76 14.84 -3.22
C LEU A 158 -87.51 13.99 -3.38
N ASN A 159 -87.24 13.48 -4.58
CA ASN A 159 -86.02 12.72 -4.87
C ASN A 159 -84.76 13.57 -4.65
N LYS A 160 -84.74 14.82 -5.14
CA LYS A 160 -83.61 15.74 -4.90
C LYS A 160 -83.42 16.04 -3.41
N GLU A 161 -84.50 16.24 -2.67
CA GLU A 161 -84.43 16.46 -1.22
C GLU A 161 -83.86 15.23 -0.50
N LEU A 162 -84.27 14.03 -0.90
CA LEU A 162 -83.75 12.78 -0.35
C LEU A 162 -82.26 12.58 -0.68
N GLU A 163 -81.85 12.87 -1.92
CA GLU A 163 -80.45 12.83 -2.34
C GLU A 163 -79.59 13.82 -1.54
N LEU A 164 -80.08 15.05 -1.32
CA LEU A 164 -79.39 16.05 -0.49
C LEU A 164 -79.26 15.60 0.96
N LYS A 165 -80.34 15.05 1.57
CA LYS A 165 -80.29 14.49 2.93
C LYS A 165 -79.25 13.37 3.02
N HIS A 166 -79.24 12.45 2.07
CA HIS A 166 -78.27 11.37 2.02
C HIS A 166 -76.83 11.88 1.89
N GLN A 167 -76.58 12.91 1.06
CA GLN A 167 -75.25 13.53 0.96
C GLN A 167 -74.80 14.17 2.27
N VAL A 168 -75.70 14.85 2.99
CA VAL A 168 -75.40 15.42 4.31
C VAL A 168 -75.07 14.33 5.31
N GLU A 169 -75.86 13.26 5.40
CA GLU A 169 -75.59 12.12 6.29
C GLU A 169 -74.23 11.46 5.97
N LEU A 170 -73.90 11.27 4.69
CA LEU A 170 -72.59 10.75 4.27
C LEU A 170 -71.44 11.68 4.70
N MET A 171 -71.62 12.99 4.57
CA MET A 171 -70.63 13.97 4.99
C MET A 171 -70.44 13.96 6.52
N GLU A 172 -71.52 13.92 7.29
CA GLU A 172 -71.46 13.82 8.75
C GLU A 172 -70.77 12.53 9.21
N LEU A 173 -71.07 11.40 8.57
CA LEU A 173 -70.40 10.12 8.84
C LEU A 173 -68.91 10.18 8.50
N ALA A 174 -68.52 10.83 7.39
CA ALA A 174 -67.13 11.03 7.03
C ALA A 174 -66.39 11.89 8.08
N ILE A 175 -66.98 13.03 8.46
CA ILE A 175 -66.43 13.92 9.50
C ILE A 175 -66.26 13.17 10.84
N ASN A 176 -67.26 12.37 11.23
CA ASN A 176 -67.21 11.58 12.46
C ASN A 176 -66.11 10.52 12.41
N ARG A 177 -65.94 9.83 11.27
CA ARG A 177 -64.85 8.86 11.08
C ARG A 177 -63.49 9.52 11.14
N ASP A 178 -63.30 10.65 10.47
CA ASP A 178 -62.04 11.42 10.50
C ASP A 178 -61.71 11.91 11.90
N LYS A 179 -62.73 12.30 12.67
CA LYS A 179 -62.56 12.65 14.09
C LYS A 179 -62.08 11.45 14.91
N ILE A 180 -62.72 10.29 14.76
CA ILE A 180 -62.32 9.06 15.46
C ILE A 180 -60.88 8.66 15.10
N ILE A 181 -60.50 8.75 13.82
CA ILE A 181 -59.14 8.45 13.36
C ILE A 181 -58.14 9.40 14.00
N ARG A 182 -58.37 10.72 13.94
CA ARG A 182 -57.49 11.72 14.57
C ARG A 182 -57.36 11.52 16.08
N ASP A 183 -58.47 11.25 16.77
CA ASP A 183 -58.46 10.99 18.21
C ASP A 183 -57.64 9.73 18.54
N MET A 184 -57.68 8.70 17.69
CA MET A 184 -56.82 7.51 17.84
C MET A 184 -55.35 7.83 17.57
N GLU A 185 -55.04 8.56 16.49
CA GLU A 185 -53.68 8.97 16.15
C GLU A 185 -53.02 9.75 17.29
N VAL A 186 -53.71 10.74 17.85
CA VAL A 186 -53.22 11.51 19.01
C VAL A 186 -52.99 10.61 20.21
N LYS A 187 -53.96 9.74 20.56
CA LYS A 187 -53.80 8.82 21.69
C LYS A 187 -52.59 7.89 21.56
N TYR A 188 -52.35 7.35 20.36
CA TYR A 188 -51.20 6.48 20.13
C TYR A 188 -49.88 7.26 20.04
N HIS A 189 -49.90 8.49 19.51
CA HIS A 189 -48.74 9.37 19.51
C HIS A 189 -48.32 9.73 20.94
N ASP A 190 -49.26 10.18 21.78
CA ASP A 190 -49.01 10.51 23.18
C ASP A 190 -48.47 9.31 23.96
N LYS A 191 -49.05 8.12 23.72
CA LYS A 191 -48.57 6.87 24.34
C LYS A 191 -47.15 6.55 23.90
N MET A 192 -46.83 6.68 22.61
CA MET A 192 -45.49 6.46 22.09
C MET A 192 -44.49 7.45 22.65
N GLN A 193 -44.85 8.73 22.74
CA GLN A 193 -44.01 9.77 23.31
C GLN A 193 -43.75 9.51 24.80
N SER A 194 -44.78 9.18 25.58
CA SER A 194 -44.65 8.85 27.00
C SER A 194 -43.72 7.65 27.23
N MET A 195 -43.85 6.59 26.40
CA MET A 195 -42.96 5.43 26.46
C MET A 195 -41.52 5.81 26.11
N ALA A 196 -41.32 6.62 25.07
CA ALA A 196 -40.00 7.09 24.66
C ALA A 196 -39.33 7.96 25.74
N GLU A 197 -40.07 8.86 26.37
CA GLU A 197 -39.60 9.69 27.49
C GLU A 197 -39.25 8.84 28.72
N ALA A 198 -40.06 7.84 29.05
CA ALA A 198 -39.78 6.92 30.16
C ALA A 198 -38.49 6.12 29.92
N GLU A 199 -38.32 5.59 28.71
CA GLU A 199 -37.12 4.87 28.29
C GLU A 199 -35.88 5.78 28.23
N ALA A 200 -36.03 7.02 27.78
CA ALA A 200 -34.95 8.01 27.80
C ALA A 200 -34.51 8.33 29.24
N LYS A 201 -35.46 8.54 30.16
CA LYS A 201 -35.17 8.74 31.59
C LYS A 201 -34.46 7.53 32.19
N LYS A 202 -34.86 6.31 31.83
CA LYS A 202 -34.20 5.08 32.28
C LYS A 202 -32.75 5.01 31.79
N ARG A 203 -32.50 5.25 30.49
CA ARG A 203 -31.14 5.32 29.93
C ARG A 203 -30.30 6.39 30.60
N GLN A 204 -30.86 7.58 30.84
CA GLN A 204 -30.17 8.65 31.52
C GLN A 204 -29.75 8.22 32.95
N ALA A 205 -30.67 7.62 33.71
CA ALA A 205 -30.37 7.13 35.05
C ALA A 205 -29.31 6.01 35.06
N GLU A 206 -29.29 5.13 34.05
CA GLU A 206 -28.25 4.11 33.88
C GLU A 206 -26.87 4.74 33.58
N VAL A 207 -26.83 5.76 32.71
CA VAL A 207 -25.61 6.53 32.40
C VAL A 207 -25.11 7.25 33.65
N ASP A 208 -25.98 7.98 34.34
CA ASP A 208 -25.64 8.69 35.59
C ASP A 208 -25.08 7.69 36.63
N GLY A 209 -25.71 6.53 36.77
CA GLY A 209 -25.22 5.47 37.66
C GLY A 209 -23.87 4.86 37.24
N ILE A 210 -23.55 4.79 35.95
CA ILE A 210 -22.22 4.39 35.46
C ILE A 210 -21.20 5.49 35.78
N GLU A 211 -21.53 6.75 35.48
CA GLU A 211 -20.66 7.89 35.74
C GLU A 211 -20.30 7.99 37.22
N ASP A 212 -21.27 7.83 38.12
CA ASP A 212 -21.04 7.90 39.56
C ASP A 212 -20.14 6.75 40.04
N ARG A 213 -20.31 5.53 39.51
CA ARG A 213 -19.39 4.41 39.78
C ARG A 213 -17.99 4.69 39.25
N MET A 214 -17.86 5.28 38.06
CA MET A 214 -16.56 5.64 37.49
C MET A 214 -15.88 6.75 38.29
N LYS A 215 -16.61 7.80 38.68
CA LYS A 215 -16.13 8.88 39.57
C LYS A 215 -15.62 8.30 40.89
N SER A 216 -16.41 7.46 41.56
CA SER A 216 -16.00 6.81 42.80
C SER A 216 -14.76 5.91 42.63
N ARG A 217 -14.64 5.19 41.51
CA ARG A 217 -13.45 4.40 41.21
C ARG A 217 -12.20 5.27 40.98
N VAL A 218 -12.35 6.39 40.29
CA VAL A 218 -11.27 7.37 40.09
C VAL A 218 -10.82 7.95 41.42
N GLU A 219 -11.76 8.35 42.29
CA GLU A 219 -11.46 8.83 43.64
C GLU A 219 -10.69 7.79 44.46
N THR A 220 -11.18 6.54 44.48
CA THR A 220 -10.49 5.44 45.17
C THR A 220 -9.07 5.22 44.64
N LEU A 221 -8.90 5.25 43.31
CA LEU A 221 -7.60 5.07 42.68
C LEU A 221 -6.63 6.22 43.01
N ILE A 222 -7.12 7.46 43.05
CA ILE A 222 -6.34 8.62 43.49
C ILE A 222 -5.87 8.42 44.93
N GLU A 223 -6.76 8.01 45.85
CA GLU A 223 -6.40 7.75 47.25
C GLU A 223 -5.36 6.63 47.40
N GLU A 224 -5.49 5.55 46.63
CA GLU A 224 -4.54 4.44 46.58
C GLU A 224 -3.16 4.91 46.08
N HIS A 225 -3.12 5.67 44.98
CA HIS A 225 -1.88 6.24 44.45
C HIS A 225 -1.23 7.21 45.43
N ASP A 226 -2.00 8.12 46.04
CA ASP A 226 -1.50 9.05 47.06
C ASP A 226 -0.92 8.30 48.26
N ARG A 227 -1.55 7.19 48.67
CA ARG A 227 -1.02 6.33 49.73
C ARG A 227 0.29 5.67 49.30
N ALA A 228 0.40 5.15 48.08
CA ALA A 228 1.62 4.56 47.56
C ALA A 228 2.76 5.58 47.45
N LEU A 229 2.48 6.80 46.98
CA LEU A 229 3.44 7.90 46.94
C LEU A 229 3.94 8.26 48.33
N ARG A 230 3.04 8.42 49.31
CA ARG A 230 3.43 8.64 50.71
C ARG A 230 4.32 7.52 51.25
N HIS A 231 4.03 6.26 50.93
CA HIS A 231 4.88 5.13 51.32
C HIS A 231 6.27 5.20 50.68
N ALA A 232 6.34 5.52 49.38
CA ALA A 232 7.61 5.71 48.67
C ALA A 232 8.42 6.86 49.28
N ASP A 233 7.79 8.01 49.54
CA ASP A 233 8.44 9.16 50.19
C ASP A 233 8.99 8.80 51.57
N HIS A 234 8.22 8.05 52.37
CA HIS A 234 8.67 7.55 53.66
C HIS A 234 9.86 6.59 53.52
N TYR A 235 9.81 5.67 52.55
CA TYR A 235 10.89 4.73 52.27
C TYR A 235 12.18 5.47 51.85
N TYR A 236 12.11 6.36 50.85
CA TYR A 236 13.27 7.12 50.39
C TYR A 236 13.82 8.03 51.48
N SER A 237 12.96 8.69 52.26
CA SER A 237 13.37 9.48 53.42
C SER A 237 14.08 8.62 54.48
N ALA A 238 13.62 7.40 54.73
CA ALA A 238 14.27 6.47 55.65
C ALA A 238 15.63 5.99 55.14
N VAL A 239 15.73 5.63 53.86
CA VAL A 239 17.00 5.27 53.22
C VAL A 239 17.99 6.44 53.27
N GLN A 240 17.54 7.65 52.97
CA GLN A 240 18.36 8.85 53.02
C GLN A 240 18.87 9.13 54.45
N LYS A 241 18.00 9.00 55.47
CA LYS A 241 18.38 9.09 56.88
C LYS A 241 19.44 8.03 57.25
N LYS A 242 19.27 6.78 56.79
CA LYS A 242 20.24 5.70 57.03
C LYS A 242 21.57 5.99 56.35
N LEU A 243 21.57 6.39 55.08
CA LEU A 243 22.78 6.79 54.34
C LEU A 243 23.53 7.91 55.05
N LEU A 244 22.83 8.92 55.57
CA LEU A 244 23.44 10.00 56.36
C LEU A 244 24.06 9.49 57.67
N LEU A 245 23.40 8.55 58.36
CA LEU A 245 23.95 7.92 59.56
C LEU A 245 25.20 7.09 59.25
N ASP A 246 25.17 6.29 58.18
CA ASP A 246 26.30 5.47 57.76
C ASP A 246 27.48 6.34 57.29
N GLN A 247 27.21 7.44 56.57
CA GLN A 247 28.22 8.44 56.20
C GLN A 247 28.88 9.07 57.44
N LYS A 248 28.10 9.36 58.50
CA LYS A 248 28.66 9.85 59.77
C LYS A 248 29.56 8.80 60.43
N LYS A 249 29.11 7.54 60.51
CA LYS A 249 29.91 6.43 61.07
C LYS A 249 31.23 6.24 60.34
N LEU A 250 31.20 6.21 59.00
CA LEU A 250 32.42 6.06 58.18
C LEU A 250 33.39 7.22 58.39
N LYS A 251 32.89 8.46 58.57
CA LYS A 251 33.75 9.60 58.92
C LYS A 251 34.39 9.44 60.30
N ASP A 252 33.65 8.94 61.29
CA ASP A 252 34.18 8.69 62.63
C ASP A 252 35.21 7.55 62.65
N GLU A 253 34.99 6.49 61.87
CA GLU A 253 35.95 5.40 61.69
C GLU A 253 37.23 5.85 60.97
N LEU A 254 37.10 6.64 59.90
CA LEU A 254 38.25 7.25 59.23
C LEU A 254 39.06 8.15 60.18
N ALA A 255 38.39 8.90 61.06
CA ALA A 255 39.04 9.72 62.08
C ALA A 255 39.75 8.88 63.17
N LYS A 256 39.28 7.66 63.45
CA LYS A 256 39.95 6.72 64.36
C LYS A 256 41.16 6.05 63.70
N GLU A 257 41.00 5.57 62.47
CA GLU A 257 42.09 4.94 61.71
C GLU A 257 43.23 5.90 61.42
N THR A 258 42.94 7.16 61.06
CA THR A 258 43.99 8.19 60.91
C THR A 258 44.77 8.44 62.22
N LYS A 259 44.11 8.38 63.39
CA LYS A 259 44.80 8.47 64.69
C LYS A 259 45.65 7.22 64.99
N LEU A 260 45.20 6.03 64.59
CA LEU A 260 45.97 4.79 64.76
C LEU A 260 47.18 4.75 63.83
N GLN A 261 47.01 5.14 62.57
CA GLN A 261 48.10 5.27 61.59
C GLN A 261 49.17 6.25 62.09
N ALA A 262 48.77 7.43 62.57
CA ALA A 262 49.72 8.39 63.16
C ALA A 262 50.47 7.84 64.40
N ARG A 263 49.86 6.92 65.16
CA ARG A 263 50.54 6.23 66.27
C ARG A 263 51.49 5.14 65.76
N ALA A 264 51.13 4.43 64.70
CA ALA A 264 51.97 3.42 64.07
C ALA A 264 53.21 4.06 63.42
N ASP A 265 53.06 5.17 62.70
CA ASP A 265 54.16 5.92 62.08
C ASP A 265 55.16 6.44 63.13
N ARG A 266 54.69 6.83 64.33
CA ARG A 266 55.55 7.19 65.47
C ARG A 266 56.35 6.00 66.00
N LYS A 267 55.79 4.79 66.00
CA LYS A 267 56.51 3.56 66.38
C LYS A 267 57.49 3.13 65.30
N LEU A 268 57.10 3.23 64.03
CA LEU A 268 57.95 2.93 62.87
C LEU A 268 59.19 3.84 62.82
N SER A 269 59.00 5.15 63.00
CA SER A 269 60.12 6.10 63.08
C SER A 269 61.03 5.90 64.30
N ALA A 270 60.55 5.33 65.41
CA ALA A 270 61.38 4.92 66.53
C ALA A 270 62.22 3.67 66.21
N ALA A 271 61.61 2.67 65.56
CA ALA A 271 62.29 1.46 65.11
C ALA A 271 63.35 1.74 64.01
N GLU A 272 63.09 2.69 63.11
CA GLU A 272 64.07 3.13 62.10
C GLU A 272 65.32 3.79 62.72
N ARG A 273 65.17 4.52 63.85
CA ARG A 273 66.32 5.07 64.59
C ARG A 273 67.16 3.98 65.25
N GLU A 274 66.54 2.93 65.80
CA GLU A 274 67.26 1.76 66.31
C GLU A 274 67.95 0.96 65.20
N LYS A 275 67.27 0.77 64.06
CA LYS A 275 67.86 0.10 62.88
C LYS A 275 69.10 0.84 62.38
N LYS A 276 69.10 2.18 62.36
CA LYS A 276 70.29 2.98 62.02
C LYS A 276 71.44 2.72 62.99
N ARG A 277 71.17 2.76 64.30
CA ARG A 277 72.16 2.53 65.37
C ARG A 277 72.79 1.13 65.30
N LEU A 278 71.99 0.11 64.98
CA LEU A 278 72.47 -1.27 64.78
C LEU A 278 73.20 -1.47 63.45
N SER A 279 72.83 -0.75 62.39
CA SER A 279 73.52 -0.83 61.09
C SER A 279 74.90 -0.18 61.11
N GLU A 280 75.08 0.89 61.89
CA GLU A 280 76.38 1.57 62.07
C GLU A 280 77.37 0.68 62.85
N ALA A 281 76.90 -0.04 63.88
CA ALA A 281 77.72 -1.02 64.61
C ALA A 281 78.09 -2.27 63.78
N LEU A 282 77.21 -2.70 62.86
CA LEU A 282 77.48 -3.78 61.92
C LEU A 282 78.49 -3.36 60.83
N GLN A 283 78.44 -2.10 60.38
CA GLN A 283 79.34 -1.55 59.37
C GLN A 283 80.78 -1.39 59.88
N GLU A 284 80.99 -1.03 61.16
CA GLU A 284 82.31 -1.03 61.81
C GLU A 284 82.91 -2.44 61.96
N ALA A 285 82.07 -3.46 62.23
CA ALA A 285 82.50 -4.86 62.28
C ALA A 285 82.79 -5.44 60.88
N GLN A 286 82.09 -4.98 59.85
CA GLN A 286 82.26 -5.41 58.46
C GLN A 286 83.46 -4.77 57.75
N GLN A 287 83.93 -3.59 58.17
CA GLN A 287 85.14 -2.96 57.61
C GLN A 287 86.46 -3.58 58.12
N LYS A 288 86.50 -4.18 59.32
CA LYS A 288 87.69 -4.88 59.85
C LYS A 288 87.86 -6.32 59.33
N LEU A 289 86.82 -6.90 58.73
CA LEU A 289 86.80 -8.28 58.23
C LEU A 289 87.64 -8.50 56.94
N PRO A 290 87.62 -7.62 55.91
CA PRO A 290 88.41 -7.83 54.70
C PRO A 290 89.91 -7.58 54.86
N GLU A 291 90.37 -6.74 55.80
CA GLU A 291 91.81 -6.48 56.03
C GLU A 291 92.52 -7.68 56.68
N LEU A 292 91.89 -8.34 57.66
CA LEU A 292 92.43 -9.56 58.29
C LEU A 292 92.24 -10.81 57.41
N GLN A 293 91.21 -10.87 56.56
CA GLN A 293 91.02 -11.96 55.59
C GLN A 293 92.01 -11.89 54.40
N LYS A 294 92.44 -10.70 53.98
CA LYS A 294 93.49 -10.54 52.94
C LYS A 294 94.87 -10.96 53.47
N GLN A 295 95.23 -10.59 54.71
CA GLN A 295 96.46 -11.05 55.36
C GLN A 295 96.46 -12.57 55.65
N GLN A 296 95.29 -13.17 55.96
CA GLN A 296 95.18 -14.62 56.18
C GLN A 296 95.14 -15.43 54.87
N HIS A 297 94.60 -14.87 53.77
CA HIS A 297 94.66 -15.48 52.43
C HIS A 297 96.09 -15.43 51.86
N ASP A 298 96.79 -14.31 51.97
CA ASP A 298 98.18 -14.18 51.52
C ASP A 298 99.12 -15.09 52.34
N TYR A 299 98.90 -15.22 53.65
CA TYR A 299 99.67 -16.17 54.49
C TYR A 299 99.35 -17.64 54.19
N LYS A 300 98.09 -18.01 53.93
CA LYS A 300 97.71 -19.39 53.58
C LYS A 300 98.12 -19.77 52.15
N GLN A 301 98.07 -18.84 51.19
CA GLN A 301 98.53 -19.04 49.81
C GLN A 301 100.06 -19.05 49.72
N ALA A 302 100.77 -18.26 50.55
CA ALA A 302 102.22 -18.36 50.72
C ALA A 302 102.63 -19.66 51.44
N LYS A 303 101.85 -20.16 52.41
CA LYS A 303 102.12 -21.42 53.12
C LYS A 303 101.90 -22.66 52.24
N THR A 304 100.89 -22.69 51.37
CA THR A 304 100.71 -23.79 50.40
C THR A 304 101.75 -23.74 49.27
N LYS A 305 102.14 -22.53 48.81
CA LYS A 305 103.29 -22.37 47.91
C LYS A 305 104.61 -22.76 48.57
N ILE A 306 104.83 -22.46 49.87
CA ILE A 306 106.01 -22.90 50.64
C ILE A 306 106.02 -24.41 50.90
N VAL A 307 104.88 -25.08 51.05
CA VAL A 307 104.83 -26.55 51.20
C VAL A 307 105.05 -27.26 49.86
N ALA A 308 104.51 -26.72 48.77
CA ALA A 308 104.77 -27.22 47.40
C ALA A 308 106.22 -26.94 46.96
N THR A 309 106.78 -25.77 47.28
CA THR A 309 108.20 -25.48 47.05
C THR A 309 109.10 -26.18 48.06
N LYS A 310 108.70 -26.48 49.31
CA LYS A 310 109.47 -27.36 50.22
C LYS A 310 109.52 -28.80 49.76
N ALA A 311 108.44 -29.32 49.19
CA ALA A 311 108.45 -30.66 48.60
C ALA A 311 109.34 -30.69 47.34
N ARG A 312 109.27 -29.64 46.50
CA ARG A 312 110.15 -29.49 45.33
C ARG A 312 111.60 -29.19 45.68
N VAL A 313 111.85 -28.45 46.76
CA VAL A 313 113.18 -28.18 47.33
C VAL A 313 113.72 -29.42 48.04
N LYS A 314 112.91 -30.28 48.68
CA LYS A 314 113.40 -31.57 49.20
C LYS A 314 113.83 -32.54 48.10
N VAL A 315 113.12 -32.56 46.97
CA VAL A 315 113.52 -33.33 45.79
C VAL A 315 114.77 -32.71 45.17
N LEU A 316 114.79 -31.39 44.95
CA LEU A 316 115.99 -30.67 44.46
C LEU A 316 117.17 -30.69 45.45
N GLU A 317 116.96 -30.79 46.76
CA GLU A 317 118.01 -30.95 47.78
C GLU A 317 118.50 -32.39 47.82
N LYS A 318 117.67 -33.37 47.43
CA LYS A 318 118.11 -34.74 47.24
C LYS A 318 118.92 -34.84 45.94
N GLU A 319 118.42 -34.27 44.84
CA GLU A 319 119.17 -34.13 43.58
C GLU A 319 120.43 -33.27 43.75
N LEU A 320 120.41 -32.20 44.54
CA LEU A 320 121.60 -31.39 44.87
C LEU A 320 122.55 -32.15 45.78
N ARG A 321 122.08 -32.96 46.74
CA ARG A 321 122.96 -33.83 47.53
C ARG A 321 123.57 -34.93 46.69
N ASP A 322 122.80 -35.54 45.79
CA ASP A 322 123.27 -36.58 44.89
C ASP A 322 124.26 -35.98 43.87
N LEU A 323 123.95 -34.81 43.30
CA LEU A 323 124.83 -34.06 42.40
C LEU A 323 126.02 -33.44 43.14
N SER A 324 125.89 -33.04 44.41
CA SER A 324 127.01 -32.61 45.25
C SER A 324 127.86 -33.81 45.65
N MET A 325 127.31 -35.00 45.87
CA MET A 325 128.08 -36.21 46.16
C MET A 325 128.78 -36.71 44.89
N GLU A 326 128.14 -36.61 43.72
CA GLU A 326 128.78 -36.79 42.42
C GLU A 326 129.85 -35.72 42.15
N HIS A 327 129.60 -34.47 42.53
CA HIS A 327 130.58 -33.39 42.45
C HIS A 327 131.72 -33.59 43.46
N GLU A 328 131.46 -34.11 44.67
CA GLU A 328 132.46 -34.44 45.68
C GLU A 328 133.27 -35.67 45.25
N LEU A 329 132.64 -36.66 44.61
CA LEU A 329 133.30 -37.82 44.01
C LEU A 329 134.13 -37.40 42.80
N MET A 330 133.61 -36.51 41.96
CA MET A 330 134.34 -35.90 40.84
C MET A 330 135.43 -34.96 41.34
N LEU A 331 135.24 -34.26 42.45
CA LEU A 331 136.24 -33.42 43.10
C LEU A 331 137.30 -34.28 43.78
N GLN A 332 136.97 -35.41 44.39
CA GLN A 332 137.94 -36.36 44.94
C GLN A 332 138.68 -37.10 43.81
N ALA A 333 138.01 -37.40 42.70
CA ALA A 333 138.65 -37.93 41.50
C ALA A 333 139.53 -36.86 40.85
N PHE A 334 139.07 -35.61 40.78
CA PHE A 334 139.83 -34.47 40.29
C PHE A 334 141.00 -34.16 41.22
N GLU A 335 140.84 -34.14 42.54
CA GLU A 335 141.91 -33.98 43.52
C GLU A 335 142.89 -35.15 43.49
N LYS A 336 142.44 -36.39 43.24
CA LYS A 336 143.38 -37.50 43.00
C LYS A 336 144.13 -37.35 41.70
N VAL A 337 143.47 -36.90 40.63
CA VAL A 337 144.11 -36.62 39.34
C VAL A 337 145.03 -35.39 39.45
N GLN A 338 144.66 -34.39 40.25
CA GLN A 338 145.42 -33.18 40.53
C GLN A 338 146.60 -33.53 41.43
N GLN A 339 146.44 -34.36 42.45
CA GLN A 339 147.55 -34.90 43.26
C GLN A 339 148.45 -35.78 42.42
N GLN A 340 147.93 -36.61 41.52
CA GLN A 340 148.76 -37.39 40.60
C GLN A 340 149.50 -36.50 39.60
N HIS A 341 148.84 -35.46 39.10
CA HIS A 341 149.42 -34.45 38.23
C HIS A 341 150.46 -33.60 38.96
N ASP A 342 150.20 -33.21 40.21
CA ASP A 342 151.06 -32.41 41.06
C ASP A 342 152.22 -33.22 41.63
N GLU A 343 152.03 -34.52 41.90
CA GLU A 343 153.10 -35.48 42.18
C GLU A 343 153.94 -35.75 40.93
N LEU A 344 153.33 -35.83 39.74
CA LEU A 344 154.04 -35.92 38.47
C LEU A 344 154.80 -34.64 38.17
N LEU A 345 154.21 -33.48 38.44
CA LEU A 345 154.86 -32.17 38.33
C LEU A 345 155.94 -32.01 39.39
N GLN A 346 155.76 -32.46 40.63
CA GLN A 346 156.80 -32.44 41.66
C GLN A 346 157.92 -33.39 41.30
N LYS A 347 157.64 -34.62 40.85
CA LYS A 347 158.66 -35.55 40.34
C LYS A 347 159.35 -35.00 39.10
N GLN A 348 158.63 -34.31 38.22
CA GLN A 348 159.22 -33.61 37.09
C GLN A 348 160.09 -32.44 37.56
N THR A 349 159.66 -31.71 38.58
CA THR A 349 160.40 -30.58 39.18
C THR A 349 161.64 -31.09 39.93
N GLU A 350 161.57 -32.23 40.61
CA GLU A 350 162.69 -32.91 41.25
C GLU A 350 163.66 -33.46 40.20
N VAL A 351 163.19 -34.12 39.15
CA VAL A 351 164.05 -34.61 38.05
C VAL A 351 164.68 -33.45 37.28
N ILE A 352 163.96 -32.35 37.07
CA ILE A 352 164.50 -31.13 36.45
C ILE A 352 165.53 -30.47 37.38
N LEU A 353 165.26 -30.35 38.69
CA LEU A 353 166.21 -29.78 39.66
C LEU A 353 167.44 -30.66 39.85
N ASP A 354 167.31 -31.98 39.83
CA ASP A 354 168.41 -32.93 39.95
C ASP A 354 169.25 -32.97 38.66
N MET A 355 168.60 -32.86 37.50
CA MET A 355 169.26 -32.65 36.20
C MET A 355 169.92 -31.27 36.09
N GLN A 356 169.32 -30.23 36.66
CA GLN A 356 169.88 -28.88 36.72
C GLN A 356 171.02 -28.78 37.74
N GLN A 357 170.96 -29.46 38.90
CA GLN A 357 172.09 -29.56 39.82
C GLN A 357 173.24 -30.34 39.18
N LYS A 358 172.95 -31.41 38.43
CA LYS A 358 173.98 -32.13 37.65
C LYS A 358 174.57 -31.28 36.53
N ASN A 359 173.74 -30.48 35.83
CA ASN A 359 174.23 -29.51 34.84
C ASN A 359 174.98 -28.35 35.49
N GLY A 360 174.54 -27.85 36.64
CA GLY A 360 175.18 -26.80 37.42
C GLY A 360 176.52 -27.26 37.98
N LEU A 361 176.62 -28.50 38.48
CA LEU A 361 177.90 -29.12 38.86
C LEU A 361 178.83 -29.31 37.65
N LYS A 362 178.31 -29.72 36.49
CA LYS A 362 179.09 -29.75 35.23
C LYS A 362 179.52 -28.37 34.78
N GLN A 363 178.67 -27.37 34.92
CA GLN A 363 178.92 -26.00 34.49
C GLN A 363 179.90 -25.32 35.43
N LEU A 364 179.78 -25.48 36.74
CA LEU A 364 180.74 -24.99 37.73
C LEU A 364 182.11 -25.66 37.56
N LEU A 365 182.14 -26.91 37.09
CA LEU A 365 183.37 -27.62 36.73
C LEU A 365 183.96 -27.11 35.39
N LEU A 366 183.12 -26.72 34.44
CA LEU A 366 183.53 -26.03 33.21
C LEU A 366 184.00 -24.60 33.49
N GLU A 367 183.36 -23.87 34.40
CA GLU A 367 183.74 -22.54 34.87
C GLU A 367 185.04 -22.60 35.67
N ARG A 368 185.28 -23.63 36.49
CA ARG A 368 186.59 -23.85 37.12
C ARG A 368 187.68 -24.20 36.10
N LYS A 369 187.36 -24.98 35.07
CA LYS A 369 188.31 -25.26 33.97
C LYS A 369 188.58 -24.01 33.13
N LEU A 370 187.55 -23.19 32.89
CA LEU A 370 187.67 -21.91 32.22
C LEU A 370 188.47 -20.94 33.07
N ALA A 371 188.15 -20.75 34.34
CA ALA A 371 188.91 -19.89 35.25
C ALA A 371 190.38 -20.35 35.38
N ALA A 372 190.65 -21.66 35.43
CA ALA A 372 192.01 -22.18 35.39
C ALA A 372 192.71 -21.91 34.04
N LEU A 373 191.97 -21.99 32.92
CA LEU A 373 192.48 -21.63 31.60
C LEU A 373 192.72 -20.12 31.48
N THR A 374 191.82 -19.29 31.99
CA THR A 374 191.94 -17.84 32.09
C THR A 374 193.13 -17.47 32.97
N GLU A 375 193.33 -18.15 34.09
CA GLU A 375 194.50 -17.94 34.96
C GLU A 375 195.80 -18.41 34.28
N THR A 376 195.77 -19.45 33.44
CA THR A 376 196.94 -19.83 32.62
C THR A 376 197.17 -18.87 31.46
N VAL A 377 196.13 -18.26 30.88
CA VAL A 377 196.24 -17.24 29.84
C VAL A 377 196.76 -15.94 30.47
N GLU A 378 196.24 -15.51 31.62
CA GLU A 378 196.73 -14.35 32.38
C GLU A 378 198.17 -14.58 32.88
N LYS A 379 198.54 -15.79 33.30
CA LYS A 379 199.94 -16.14 33.61
C LYS A 379 200.83 -16.15 32.36
N LYS A 380 200.32 -16.59 31.21
CA LYS A 380 201.05 -16.56 29.93
C LYS A 380 201.13 -15.15 29.34
N GLU A 381 200.15 -14.29 29.58
CA GLU A 381 200.16 -12.89 29.17
C GLU A 381 200.98 -12.03 30.12
N ALA A 382 200.91 -12.25 31.44
CA ALA A 382 201.87 -11.67 32.37
C ALA A 382 203.32 -12.12 32.06
N GLN A 383 203.50 -13.35 31.55
CA GLN A 383 204.77 -13.82 30.98
C GLN A 383 205.10 -13.20 29.61
N LEU A 384 204.12 -12.75 28.82
CA LEU A 384 204.29 -12.02 27.56
C LEU A 384 204.59 -10.52 27.82
N CYS A 385 204.00 -9.95 28.88
CA CYS A 385 204.36 -8.65 29.47
C CYS A 385 205.76 -8.69 30.10
N ALA A 386 206.20 -9.85 30.60
CA ALA A 386 207.57 -10.05 31.09
C ALA A 386 208.57 -10.41 29.98
N ALA A 387 208.13 -11.05 28.88
CA ALA A 387 208.99 -11.45 27.76
C ALA A 387 209.14 -10.36 26.68
N LEU A 388 208.15 -9.49 26.45
CA LEU A 388 208.35 -8.28 25.62
C LEU A 388 209.08 -7.16 26.37
N ALA A 389 209.10 -7.22 27.70
CA ALA A 389 210.01 -6.44 28.53
C ALA A 389 211.46 -6.98 28.51
N ALA A 390 211.75 -8.13 27.88
CA ALA A 390 213.04 -8.81 27.98
C ALA A 390 213.64 -9.44 26.70
N SER A 391 212.94 -9.58 25.56
CA SER A 391 213.57 -10.04 24.31
C SER A 391 213.40 -9.02 23.18
N ASN A 392 214.51 -8.36 22.85
CA ASN A 392 214.68 -7.68 21.57
C ASN A 392 214.49 -8.70 20.43
N ILE A 393 213.48 -8.51 19.54
CA ILE A 393 213.55 -8.71 18.07
C ILE A 393 212.15 -8.54 17.41
N ASP A 394 212.18 -7.78 16.33
CA ASP A 394 211.20 -7.24 15.37
C ASP A 394 210.79 -8.26 14.27
N GLN A 395 209.71 -8.18 13.48
CA GLN A 395 208.62 -7.20 13.30
C GLN A 395 207.48 -7.79 12.42
N THR A 396 206.24 -7.31 12.61
CA THR A 396 205.08 -7.23 11.66
C THR A 396 204.43 -8.50 11.06
N ALA A 397 203.12 -8.67 11.39
CA ALA A 397 201.98 -9.13 10.55
C ALA A 397 201.23 -10.43 10.93
N GLY A 398 199.88 -10.37 10.79
CA GLY A 398 199.02 -11.49 10.33
C GLY A 398 198.01 -12.04 11.35
N SER A 399 196.77 -11.58 11.53
CA SER A 399 195.66 -11.26 10.58
C SER A 399 195.11 -12.41 9.69
N SER A 400 195.56 -13.65 9.85
CA SER A 400 195.15 -14.77 8.95
C SER A 400 194.21 -15.82 9.58
N ALA A 401 194.14 -15.95 10.91
CA ALA A 401 193.34 -17.01 11.53
C ALA A 401 191.82 -16.69 11.65
N ALA A 402 191.40 -15.43 11.47
CA ALA A 402 190.03 -14.98 11.75
C ALA A 402 188.99 -15.25 10.63
N ASN A 403 189.42 -15.57 9.40
CA ASN A 403 188.50 -15.62 8.24
C ASN A 403 187.94 -17.00 7.86
N LYS A 404 188.37 -18.12 8.49
CA LYS A 404 187.91 -19.47 8.10
C LYS A 404 186.65 -19.99 8.81
N LEU A 405 186.15 -19.33 9.87
CA LEU A 405 185.00 -19.81 10.66
C LEU A 405 183.62 -19.28 10.19
N GLN A 406 183.56 -18.20 9.40
CA GLN A 406 182.30 -17.56 8.96
C GLN A 406 181.51 -18.40 7.92
N GLY A 407 182.18 -19.25 7.13
CA GLY A 407 181.56 -19.92 5.97
C GLY A 407 180.65 -21.14 6.25
N MET A 408 180.63 -21.71 7.46
CA MET A 408 179.80 -22.90 7.74
C MET A 408 178.36 -22.58 8.17
N LEU A 409 178.05 -21.35 8.56
CA LEU A 409 176.75 -20.98 9.13
C LEU A 409 175.64 -20.77 8.08
N GLU A 410 176.00 -20.42 6.84
CA GLU A 410 175.02 -20.04 5.81
C GLU A 410 174.33 -21.25 5.13
N SER A 411 174.94 -22.44 5.16
CA SER A 411 174.41 -23.65 4.48
C SER A 411 173.16 -24.26 5.12
N LYS A 412 172.91 -24.02 6.41
CA LYS A 412 171.82 -24.68 7.16
C LYS A 412 170.45 -23.99 7.03
N GLN A 413 170.41 -22.74 6.55
CA GLN A 413 169.18 -21.94 6.50
C GLN A 413 168.29 -22.25 5.29
N ALA A 414 168.84 -22.73 4.17
CA ALA A 414 168.10 -22.95 2.92
C ALA A 414 167.14 -24.16 2.92
N THR A 415 167.28 -25.10 3.86
CA THR A 415 166.51 -26.36 3.85
C THR A 415 165.10 -26.21 4.43
N ILE A 416 164.84 -25.15 5.19
CA ILE A 416 163.57 -24.93 5.89
C ILE A 416 162.48 -24.39 4.95
N ASP A 417 162.85 -23.56 3.96
CA ASP A 417 161.90 -22.88 3.09
C ASP A 417 161.19 -23.83 2.09
N ALA A 418 161.81 -24.95 1.72
CA ALA A 418 161.25 -25.91 0.76
C ALA A 418 159.99 -26.64 1.28
N LEU A 419 159.94 -26.96 2.58
CA LEU A 419 158.87 -27.77 3.17
C LEU A 419 157.52 -27.01 3.29
N GLN A 420 157.53 -25.67 3.22
CA GLN A 420 156.31 -24.88 3.32
C GLN A 420 155.49 -24.84 2.02
N SER A 421 156.12 -25.11 0.87
CA SER A 421 155.46 -25.04 -0.44
C SER A 421 154.54 -26.24 -0.71
N ASP A 422 154.87 -27.42 -0.20
CA ASP A 422 154.10 -28.66 -0.44
C ASP A 422 152.71 -28.64 0.22
N LEU A 423 152.60 -28.06 1.42
CA LEU A 423 151.34 -27.99 2.17
C LEU A 423 150.24 -27.16 1.46
N ALA A 424 150.62 -26.23 0.59
CA ALA A 424 149.67 -25.40 -0.15
C ALA A 424 148.96 -26.17 -1.27
N ARG A 425 149.60 -27.23 -1.79
CA ARG A 425 149.10 -28.03 -2.91
C ARG A 425 147.94 -28.93 -2.49
N ASP A 426 148.06 -29.62 -1.37
CA ASP A 426 147.06 -30.61 -0.93
C ASP A 426 145.71 -29.98 -0.54
N ARG A 427 145.70 -28.67 -0.25
CA ARG A 427 144.47 -27.93 0.07
C ARG A 427 143.53 -27.78 -1.13
N THR A 428 144.09 -27.49 -2.29
CA THR A 428 143.30 -27.21 -3.49
C THR A 428 142.62 -28.45 -4.04
N GLU A 429 143.20 -29.63 -3.84
CA GLU A 429 142.63 -30.91 -4.30
C GLU A 429 141.38 -31.32 -3.50
N TYR A 430 141.38 -31.11 -2.19
CA TYR A 430 140.24 -31.44 -1.32
C TYR A 430 138.98 -30.63 -1.66
N ASP A 431 139.13 -29.33 -1.93
CA ASP A 431 138.00 -28.45 -2.22
C ASP A 431 137.34 -28.73 -3.58
N ASN A 432 138.13 -29.16 -4.56
CA ASN A 432 137.60 -29.58 -5.86
C ASN A 432 136.72 -30.84 -5.73
N LEU A 433 137.12 -31.80 -4.90
CA LEU A 433 136.36 -33.04 -4.69
C LEU A 433 135.01 -32.77 -3.99
N LEU A 434 135.00 -31.82 -3.04
CA LEU A 434 133.81 -31.39 -2.32
C LEU A 434 132.77 -30.74 -3.26
N GLN A 435 133.25 -29.99 -4.25
CA GLN A 435 132.42 -29.32 -5.25
C GLN A 435 131.76 -30.31 -6.21
N THR A 436 132.50 -31.32 -6.68
CA THR A 436 131.95 -32.39 -7.55
C THR A 436 130.85 -33.21 -6.86
N CYS A 437 130.97 -33.47 -5.56
CA CYS A 437 129.94 -34.18 -4.80
C CYS A 437 128.63 -33.39 -4.67
N LYS A 438 128.70 -32.07 -4.56
CA LYS A 438 127.50 -31.20 -4.50
C LYS A 438 126.76 -31.14 -5.82
N GLU A 439 127.48 -31.16 -6.93
CA GLU A 439 126.92 -31.14 -8.28
C GLU A 439 126.16 -32.44 -8.61
N LYS A 440 126.71 -33.61 -8.26
CA LYS A 440 126.02 -34.90 -8.45
C LYS A 440 124.76 -35.08 -7.62
N LEU A 441 124.68 -34.46 -6.45
CA LEU A 441 123.47 -34.48 -5.61
C LEU A 441 122.37 -33.54 -6.14
N LYS A 442 122.75 -32.49 -6.89
CA LYS A 442 121.83 -31.62 -7.62
C LYS A 442 121.24 -32.31 -8.85
N ASP A 443 122.01 -33.12 -9.57
CA ASP A 443 121.55 -33.84 -10.76
C ASP A 443 120.51 -34.95 -10.44
N LEU A 444 120.40 -35.37 -9.18
CA LEU A 444 119.45 -36.38 -8.68
C LEU A 444 118.19 -35.76 -8.03
N ASP A 445 117.99 -34.44 -8.16
CA ASP A 445 116.85 -33.69 -7.60
C ASP A 445 116.65 -33.85 -6.07
N VAL A 446 117.74 -34.06 -5.32
CA VAL A 446 117.71 -34.08 -3.85
C VAL A 446 118.01 -32.68 -3.29
N PRO A 447 117.10 -32.04 -2.52
CA PRO A 447 117.34 -30.73 -1.94
C PRO A 447 118.42 -30.75 -0.85
N LEU A 448 119.45 -29.91 -0.99
CA LEU A 448 120.66 -29.86 -0.14
C LEU A 448 120.49 -29.04 1.15
N TYR A 449 119.47 -29.33 1.97
CA TYR A 449 119.23 -28.58 3.20
C TYR A 449 120.06 -29.03 4.41
N ASP A 450 120.76 -30.18 4.35
CA ASP A 450 121.68 -30.66 5.40
C ASP A 450 122.87 -31.47 4.81
N PHE A 451 123.76 -30.82 4.06
CA PHE A 451 124.97 -31.46 3.54
C PHE A 451 126.16 -31.32 4.53
N PRO A 452 126.76 -32.41 5.05
CA PRO A 452 127.64 -32.36 6.24
C PRO A 452 129.11 -31.98 5.98
N PHE A 453 129.56 -31.85 4.73
CA PHE A 453 130.98 -31.64 4.39
C PHE A 453 131.34 -30.16 4.12
N ARG A 454 132.48 -29.69 4.65
CA ARG A 454 132.99 -28.29 4.59
C ARG A 454 134.35 -28.17 3.87
N SER A 455 134.73 -26.97 3.40
CA SER A 455 135.97 -26.69 2.65
C SER A 455 137.25 -26.72 3.50
N SER A 456 138.41 -26.90 2.85
CA SER A 456 139.74 -27.04 3.46
C SER A 456 140.16 -25.82 4.28
N GLU A 457 139.74 -24.62 3.86
CA GLU A 457 139.96 -23.35 4.56
C GLU A 457 139.34 -23.32 5.96
N LEU A 458 138.25 -24.06 6.19
CA LEU A 458 137.54 -24.12 7.48
C LEU A 458 138.08 -25.20 8.42
N LEU A 459 138.69 -26.27 7.90
CA LEU A 459 139.24 -27.37 8.71
C LEU A 459 140.62 -27.04 9.30
N LEU A 460 141.47 -26.34 8.54
CA LEU A 460 142.83 -25.96 8.99
C LEU A 460 142.87 -24.62 9.74
N ALA A 461 141.80 -23.81 9.65
CA ALA A 461 141.60 -22.65 10.52
C ALA A 461 141.07 -23.06 11.92
N GLY A 462 141.07 -24.36 12.24
CA GLY A 462 140.85 -24.88 13.58
C GLY A 462 142.09 -24.72 14.46
N GLN A 463 142.28 -23.48 14.93
CA GLN A 463 143.11 -23.12 16.08
C GLN A 463 144.64 -23.09 15.88
N THR A 464 145.15 -21.91 15.49
CA THR A 464 146.08 -21.22 16.40
C THR A 464 145.80 -19.73 16.47
N ARG A 465 145.56 -19.33 17.73
CA ARG A 465 146.14 -18.16 18.37
C ARG A 465 145.66 -16.80 17.90
N ARG A 466 144.83 -16.21 18.77
CA ARG A 466 145.21 -15.00 19.51
C ARG A 466 146.68 -14.63 19.24
N ARG A 467 146.86 -13.69 18.32
CA ARG A 467 147.92 -12.71 18.46
C ARG A 467 147.55 -11.91 19.69
N ASP A 468 148.32 -12.12 20.74
CA ASP A 468 148.45 -11.16 21.82
C ASP A 468 148.78 -9.80 21.20
N SER A 469 147.96 -8.80 21.53
CA SER A 469 148.41 -7.41 21.58
C SER A 469 149.21 -7.20 22.88
N PRO A 470 150.26 -6.37 22.85
CA PRO A 470 151.20 -6.23 23.94
C PRO A 470 150.70 -5.24 24.98
N GLY A 471 150.72 -5.67 26.25
CA GLY A 471 150.87 -4.80 27.40
C GLY A 471 150.01 -3.52 27.46
N PRO A 472 150.57 -2.49 28.06
CA PRO A 472 151.09 -2.61 29.42
C PRO A 472 150.83 -1.37 30.26
N ALA A 473 151.01 -1.52 31.57
CA ALA A 473 151.43 -0.47 32.50
C ALA A 473 150.52 0.78 32.65
N ALA A 474 149.82 0.87 33.79
CA ALA A 474 150.01 2.03 34.66
C ALA A 474 151.49 2.12 34.99
N SER A 475 152.04 3.32 35.08
CA SER A 475 152.11 3.95 36.41
C SER A 475 152.09 5.49 36.40
N ASN A 476 151.48 6.14 37.44
CA ASN A 476 151.84 7.46 38.03
C ASN A 476 153.32 7.36 38.50
N GLN A 477 154.20 8.35 38.37
CA GLN A 477 153.99 9.77 38.04
C GLN A 477 154.66 10.15 36.72
#